data_AF-A0A3B9GPH7-F1
#
_entry.id   AF-A0A3B9GPH7-F1
#
_cell.length_a   1.000
_cell.length_b   1.000
_cell.length_c   1.000
_cell.angle_alpha   90.00
_cell.angle_beta   90.00
_cell.angle_gamma   90.00
#
_symmetry.space_group_name_H-M   'P 1'
#
loop_
_entity.id
_entity.type
_entity.pdbx_description
1 polymer ?
#
loop_
_entity_poly.entity_id
_entity_poly.type
_entity_poly.pdbx_seq_one_letter_code
_entity_poly.pdbx_strand_id
1 'polypeptide(L)'
;MNTRLAKLLKLKIEYTRGDNRRIHHVLKVHDLAVLIGSLEDVDTEAMTILSAASIIQEEASEGRMLMKRTGGFSEHEIDQVTYLVEHYYDNVSPKNMAQQILAEAELLASIFEYKLSQDAIAKIRKDIFKTTTGRRLLDAMYGGTPWTTAPQNTKCTSHC
;
A
#
# COMPACT_ATOMS: atom_id res chain seq x y z
N MET A 1 -9.14 8.70 7.07
CA MET A 1 -9.29 9.26 5.71
C MET A 1 -10.02 10.61 5.77
N ASN A 2 -9.56 11.63 5.03
CA ASN A 2 -10.23 12.94 4.96
C ASN A 2 -11.35 12.97 3.90
N THR A 3 -12.19 14.02 3.91
CA THR A 3 -13.38 14.11 3.05
C THR A 3 -13.08 14.10 1.55
N ARG A 4 -11.97 14.70 1.10
CA ARG A 4 -11.61 14.71 -0.33
C ARG A 4 -11.17 13.33 -0.82
N LEU A 5 -10.38 12.60 -0.03
CA LEU A 5 -9.99 11.23 -0.32
C LEU A 5 -11.20 10.28 -0.29
N ALA A 6 -12.12 10.47 0.66
CA ALA A 6 -13.35 9.70 0.72
C ALA A 6 -14.23 9.89 -0.54
N LYS A 7 -14.35 11.14 -1.02
CA LYS A 7 -15.03 11.45 -2.28
C LYS A 7 -14.32 10.84 -3.48
N LEU A 8 -13.00 10.89 -3.52
CA LEU A 8 -12.20 10.29 -4.59
C LEU A 8 -12.40 8.77 -4.66
N LEU A 9 -12.30 8.09 -3.51
CA LEU A 9 -12.52 6.63 -3.43
C LEU A 9 -13.95 6.26 -3.83
N LYS A 10 -14.96 6.98 -3.35
CA LYS A 10 -16.36 6.80 -3.80
C LYS A 10 -16.47 6.94 -5.33
N LEU A 11 -15.86 7.97 -5.90
CA LEU A 11 -15.92 8.23 -7.33
C LEU A 11 -15.19 7.14 -8.15
N LYS A 12 -14.05 6.64 -7.65
CA LYS A 12 -13.34 5.49 -8.24
C LYS A 12 -14.23 4.25 -8.23
N ILE A 13 -14.90 3.94 -7.12
CA ILE A 13 -15.83 2.80 -7.04
C ILE A 13 -16.99 2.94 -8.04
N GLU A 14 -17.58 4.13 -8.16
CA GLU A 14 -18.66 4.40 -9.12
C GLU A 14 -18.20 4.30 -10.58
N TYR A 15 -16.96 4.71 -10.86
CA TYR A 15 -16.32 4.58 -12.16
C TYR A 15 -16.02 3.11 -12.51
N THR A 16 -15.53 2.32 -11.56
CA THR A 16 -15.21 0.88 -11.68
C THR A 16 -16.44 -0.03 -11.56
N ARG A 17 -17.66 0.53 -11.58
CA ARG A 17 -18.92 -0.19 -11.38
C ARG A 17 -19.04 -1.46 -12.23
N GLY A 18 -19.41 -2.54 -11.57
CA GLY A 18 -19.59 -3.86 -12.17
C GLY A 18 -18.35 -4.76 -12.07
N ASP A 19 -17.17 -4.19 -11.77
CA ASP A 19 -15.96 -4.96 -11.53
C ASP A 19 -15.62 -5.02 -10.02
N ASN A 20 -16.30 -5.94 -9.33
CA ASN A 20 -16.11 -6.15 -7.89
C ASN A 20 -14.65 -6.49 -7.56
N ARG A 21 -13.95 -7.20 -8.45
CA ARG A 21 -12.56 -7.58 -8.20
C ARG A 21 -11.67 -6.34 -8.13
N ARG A 22 -11.75 -5.45 -9.11
CA ARG A 22 -10.99 -4.19 -9.12
C ARG A 22 -11.37 -3.28 -7.96
N ILE A 23 -12.66 -3.20 -7.62
CA ILE A 23 -13.13 -2.44 -6.45
C ILE A 23 -12.47 -2.97 -5.16
N HIS A 24 -12.51 -4.29 -4.93
CA HIS A 24 -11.88 -4.88 -3.76
C HIS A 24 -10.36 -4.74 -3.76
N HIS A 25 -9.71 -4.82 -4.93
CA HIS A 25 -8.28 -4.60 -5.05
C HIS A 25 -7.90 -3.18 -4.60
N VAL A 26 -8.57 -2.15 -5.13
CA VAL A 26 -8.32 -0.75 -4.75
C VAL A 26 -8.51 -0.53 -3.24
N LEU A 27 -9.55 -1.10 -2.64
CA LEU A 27 -9.78 -0.98 -1.19
C LEU A 27 -8.63 -1.58 -0.37
N LYS A 28 -8.14 -2.77 -0.75
CA LYS A 28 -6.99 -3.41 -0.08
C LYS A 28 -5.73 -2.59 -0.25
N VAL A 29 -5.40 -2.17 -1.48
CA VAL A 29 -4.20 -1.38 -1.76
C VAL A 29 -4.22 -0.07 -0.98
N HIS A 30 -5.36 0.62 -0.94
CA HIS A 30 -5.51 1.86 -0.18
C HIS A 30 -5.22 1.66 1.31
N ASP A 31 -5.92 0.74 1.97
CA ASP A 31 -5.77 0.54 3.41
C ASP A 31 -4.36 0.04 3.78
N LEU A 32 -3.77 -0.82 2.94
CA LEU A 32 -2.40 -1.29 3.12
C LEU A 32 -1.37 -0.16 2.97
N ALA A 33 -1.52 0.70 1.96
CA ALA A 33 -0.62 1.83 1.74
C ALA A 33 -0.70 2.83 2.89
N VAL A 34 -1.91 3.17 3.36
CA VAL A 34 -2.11 4.07 4.50
C VAL A 34 -1.54 3.48 5.78
N LEU A 35 -1.73 2.17 6.01
CA LEU A 35 -1.16 1.47 7.17
C LEU A 35 0.36 1.52 7.17
N ILE A 36 0.98 1.13 6.04
CA ILE A 36 2.45 1.13 5.92
C ILE A 36 2.98 2.56 6.09
N GLY A 37 2.42 3.54 5.37
CA GLY A 37 2.88 4.92 5.47
C GLY A 37 2.76 5.50 6.88
N SER A 38 1.72 5.11 7.62
CA SER A 38 1.51 5.61 8.99
C SER A 38 2.54 5.02 9.97
N LEU A 39 3.00 3.79 9.74
CA LEU A 39 4.00 3.12 10.58
C LEU A 39 5.45 3.36 10.13
N GLU A 40 5.64 3.93 8.94
CA GLU A 40 6.94 4.44 8.44
C GLU A 40 7.07 5.96 8.62
N ASP A 41 6.21 6.58 9.44
CA ASP A 41 6.23 8.01 9.78
C ASP A 41 6.22 8.95 8.56
N VAL A 42 5.48 8.59 7.51
CA VAL A 42 5.31 9.45 6.33
C VAL A 42 4.60 10.75 6.72
N ASP A 43 5.15 11.90 6.31
CA ASP A 43 4.59 13.21 6.63
C ASP A 43 3.19 13.41 6.00
N THR A 44 2.48 14.45 6.46
CA THR A 44 1.08 14.67 6.10
C THR A 44 0.86 14.96 4.61
N GLU A 45 1.79 15.66 3.96
CA GLU A 45 1.69 16.00 2.54
C GLU A 45 1.94 14.75 1.70
N ALA A 46 3.05 14.04 1.96
CA ALA A 46 3.37 12.78 1.31
C ALA A 46 2.29 11.71 1.53
N MET A 47 1.71 11.64 2.73
CA MET A 47 0.61 10.72 3.04
C MET A 47 -0.64 11.04 2.24
N THR A 48 -0.92 12.31 1.97
CA THR A 48 -2.04 12.71 1.09
C THR A 48 -1.80 12.20 -0.33
N ILE A 49 -0.60 12.43 -0.88
CA ILE A 49 -0.24 11.98 -2.23
C ILE A 49 -0.28 10.46 -2.33
N LEU A 50 0.30 9.75 -1.37
CA LEU A 50 0.27 8.29 -1.29
C LEU A 50 -1.18 7.76 -1.21
N SER A 51 -2.00 8.36 -0.36
CA SER A 51 -3.41 7.97 -0.21
C SER A 51 -4.18 8.15 -1.52
N ALA A 52 -4.03 9.28 -2.21
CA ALA A 52 -4.68 9.51 -3.50
C ALA A 52 -4.15 8.57 -4.60
N ALA A 53 -2.83 8.37 -4.65
CA ALA A 53 -2.22 7.45 -5.62
C ALA A 53 -2.67 6.01 -5.41
N SER A 54 -2.77 5.53 -4.16
CA SER A 54 -3.27 4.18 -3.87
C SER A 54 -4.72 3.93 -4.31
N ILE A 55 -5.56 4.97 -4.34
CA ILE A 55 -6.94 4.88 -4.85
C ILE A 55 -6.95 4.76 -6.38
N ILE A 56 -6.00 5.41 -7.04
CA ILE A 56 -5.97 5.59 -8.51
C ILE A 56 -5.16 4.52 -9.24
N GLN A 57 -4.06 4.07 -8.62
CA GLN A 57 -2.90 3.25 -9.02
C GLN A 57 -2.89 2.47 -10.35
N GLU A 58 -4.03 2.13 -10.92
CA GLU A 58 -4.16 1.40 -12.19
C GLU A 58 -3.79 2.25 -13.41
N GLU A 59 -4.17 3.55 -13.43
CA GLU A 59 -3.98 4.38 -14.62
C GLU A 59 -3.99 5.89 -14.28
N ALA A 60 -2.95 6.61 -14.72
CA ALA A 60 -2.74 8.01 -14.33
C ALA A 60 -3.68 9.01 -15.02
N SER A 61 -4.06 8.77 -16.29
CA SER A 61 -4.98 9.65 -17.02
C SER A 61 -6.40 9.62 -16.42
N GLU A 62 -6.86 8.44 -16.04
CA GLU A 62 -8.07 8.20 -15.26
C GLU A 62 -7.97 8.92 -13.92
N GLY A 63 -6.85 8.74 -13.21
CA GLY A 63 -6.55 9.44 -11.96
C GLY A 63 -6.73 10.94 -12.02
N ARG A 64 -6.08 11.56 -13.02
CA ARG A 64 -6.19 13.00 -13.27
C ARG A 64 -7.65 13.41 -13.46
N MET A 65 -8.40 12.69 -14.29
CA MET A 65 -9.81 12.96 -14.52
C MET A 65 -10.64 12.87 -13.23
N LEU A 66 -10.47 11.80 -12.45
CA LEU A 66 -11.23 11.56 -11.22
C LEU A 66 -10.90 12.58 -10.13
N MET A 67 -9.63 12.97 -9.96
CA MET A 67 -9.25 14.01 -9.00
C MET A 67 -9.83 15.38 -9.40
N LYS A 68 -9.79 15.74 -10.69
CA LYS A 68 -10.42 16.98 -11.19
C LYS A 68 -11.93 16.99 -10.96
N ARG A 69 -12.61 15.87 -11.21
CA ARG A 69 -14.07 15.73 -10.96
C ARG A 69 -14.42 15.75 -9.47
N THR A 70 -13.54 15.23 -8.62
CA THR A 70 -13.73 15.24 -7.15
C THR A 70 -13.62 16.66 -6.59
N GLY A 71 -12.71 17.47 -7.15
CA GLY A 71 -12.38 18.80 -6.64
C GLY A 71 -11.59 18.77 -5.32
N GLY A 72 -10.98 19.90 -4.96
CA GLY A 72 -10.19 20.01 -3.71
C GLY A 72 -8.78 19.42 -3.79
N PHE A 73 -8.31 19.11 -5.00
CA PHE A 73 -6.89 18.84 -5.30
C PHE A 73 -6.35 19.99 -6.15
N SER A 74 -5.17 20.49 -5.80
CA SER A 74 -4.42 21.44 -6.63
C SER A 74 -3.82 20.72 -7.86
N GLU A 75 -3.49 21.47 -8.92
CA GLU A 75 -2.79 20.87 -10.08
C GLU A 75 -1.43 20.26 -9.68
N HIS A 76 -0.72 20.86 -8.71
CA HIS A 76 0.51 20.29 -8.15
C HIS A 76 0.29 18.92 -7.48
N GLU A 77 -0.73 18.79 -6.63
CA GLU A 77 -1.08 17.50 -6.02
C GLU A 77 -1.46 16.47 -7.09
N ILE A 78 -2.25 16.86 -8.10
CA ILE A 78 -2.63 15.98 -9.21
C ILE A 78 -1.38 15.49 -9.94
N ASP A 79 -0.45 16.38 -10.27
CA ASP A 79 0.78 16.04 -10.98
C ASP A 79 1.65 15.08 -10.16
N GLN A 80 1.83 15.34 -8.85
CA GLN A 80 2.56 14.45 -7.95
C GLN A 80 1.91 13.07 -7.82
N VAL A 81 0.58 13.00 -7.73
CA VAL A 81 -0.15 11.73 -7.70
C VAL A 81 0.04 10.98 -9.01
N THR A 82 -0.14 11.64 -10.16
CA THR A 82 0.02 10.98 -11.47
C THR A 82 1.44 10.49 -11.69
N TYR A 83 2.44 11.28 -11.30
CA TYR A 83 3.83 10.88 -11.37
C TYR A 83 4.10 9.63 -10.52
N LEU A 84 3.59 9.60 -9.29
CA LEU A 84 3.71 8.44 -8.41
C LEU A 84 3.06 7.19 -9.03
N VAL A 85 1.86 7.31 -9.61
CA VAL A 85 1.16 6.20 -10.27
C VAL A 85 1.94 5.66 -11.48
N GLU A 86 2.58 6.52 -12.25
CA GLU A 86 3.37 6.11 -13.42
C GLU A 86 4.71 5.46 -13.07
N HIS A 87 5.32 5.84 -11.94
CA HIS A 87 6.71 5.52 -11.64
C HIS A 87 6.90 4.69 -10.36
N TYR A 88 5.84 4.17 -9.71
CA TYR A 88 6.01 3.44 -8.45
C TYR A 88 6.69 2.06 -8.61
N TYR A 89 6.67 1.48 -9.81
CA TYR A 89 7.43 0.26 -10.12
C TYR A 89 8.87 0.52 -10.56
N ASP A 90 9.22 1.77 -10.84
CA ASP A 90 10.56 2.07 -11.32
C ASP A 90 11.59 1.64 -10.28
N ASN A 91 12.55 0.84 -10.74
CA ASN A 91 13.68 0.38 -9.94
C ASN A 91 14.85 1.39 -10.01
N VAL A 92 14.54 2.65 -10.33
CA VAL A 92 15.54 3.73 -10.39
C VAL A 92 15.88 4.16 -8.96
N SER A 93 17.17 4.18 -8.65
CA SER A 93 17.68 4.61 -7.35
C SER A 93 18.04 6.10 -7.37
N PRO A 94 17.66 6.91 -6.36
CA PRO A 94 16.91 6.51 -5.17
C PRO A 94 15.39 6.52 -5.40
N LYS A 95 14.73 5.40 -5.09
CA LYS A 95 13.27 5.29 -5.05
C LYS A 95 12.76 6.08 -3.84
N ASN A 96 11.76 6.94 -4.03
CA ASN A 96 11.17 7.68 -2.92
C ASN A 96 10.30 6.76 -2.03
N MET A 97 10.06 7.17 -0.79
CA MET A 97 9.32 6.36 0.19
C MET A 97 7.89 6.06 -0.28
N ALA A 98 7.19 7.01 -0.90
CA ALA A 98 5.82 6.81 -1.38
C ALA A 98 5.74 5.78 -2.53
N GLN A 99 6.69 5.80 -3.46
CA GLN A 99 6.84 4.80 -4.53
C GLN A 99 7.07 3.41 -3.94
N GLN A 100 7.93 3.33 -2.92
CA GLN A 100 8.22 2.06 -2.24
C GLN A 100 6.99 1.51 -1.54
N ILE A 101 6.26 2.35 -0.80
CA ILE A 101 5.05 1.94 -0.07
C ILE A 101 3.95 1.52 -1.04
N LEU A 102 3.71 2.28 -2.11
CA LEU A 102 2.67 1.94 -3.08
C LEU A 102 2.95 0.59 -3.76
N ALA A 103 4.21 0.34 -4.15
CA ALA A 103 4.62 -0.95 -4.72
C ALA A 103 4.41 -2.12 -3.74
N GLU A 104 4.74 -1.94 -2.46
CA GLU A 104 4.55 -2.97 -1.44
C GLU A 104 3.07 -3.25 -1.16
N ALA A 105 2.26 -2.20 -1.07
CA ALA A 105 0.81 -2.31 -0.85
C ALA A 105 0.10 -3.02 -2.01
N GLU A 106 0.46 -2.70 -3.25
CA GLU A 106 -0.03 -3.41 -4.45
C GLU A 106 0.31 -4.90 -4.35
N LEU A 107 1.57 -5.22 -4.08
CA LEU A 107 2.03 -6.61 -4.06
C LEU A 107 1.38 -7.42 -2.93
N LEU A 108 1.16 -6.83 -1.76
CA LEU A 108 0.44 -7.50 -0.67
C LEU A 108 -0.99 -7.90 -1.09
N ALA A 109 -1.70 -7.02 -1.80
CA ALA A 109 -3.04 -7.30 -2.32
C ALA A 109 -2.99 -8.34 -3.46
N SER A 110 -2.03 -8.19 -4.38
CA SER A 110 -1.85 -9.07 -5.53
C SER A 110 -1.46 -10.50 -5.14
N ILE A 111 -0.62 -10.70 -4.12
CA ILE A 111 -0.27 -12.06 -3.65
C ILE A 111 -1.51 -12.88 -3.28
N PHE A 112 -2.45 -12.28 -2.55
CA PHE A 112 -3.70 -12.93 -2.16
C PHE A 112 -4.60 -13.22 -3.37
N GLU A 113 -4.74 -12.23 -4.27
CA GLU A 113 -5.68 -12.32 -5.40
C GLU A 113 -5.23 -13.31 -6.47
N TYR A 114 -3.93 -13.36 -6.74
CA TYR A 114 -3.35 -14.25 -7.75
C TYR A 114 -2.82 -15.56 -7.17
N LYS A 115 -2.89 -15.75 -5.84
CA LYS A 115 -2.45 -16.96 -5.13
C LYS A 115 -1.01 -17.35 -5.51
N LEU A 116 -0.09 -16.40 -5.38
CA LEU A 116 1.32 -16.61 -5.75
C LEU A 116 1.96 -17.73 -4.91
N SER A 117 2.94 -18.43 -5.49
CA SER A 117 3.67 -19.50 -4.81
C SER A 117 4.62 -18.98 -3.72
N GLN A 118 5.00 -19.83 -2.79
CA GLN A 118 5.97 -19.49 -1.74
C GLN A 118 7.33 -19.03 -2.30
N ASP A 119 7.78 -19.63 -3.41
CA ASP A 119 9.01 -19.20 -4.08
C ASP A 119 8.88 -17.79 -4.69
N ALA A 120 7.72 -17.47 -5.27
CA ALA A 120 7.45 -16.13 -5.81
C ALA A 120 7.38 -15.10 -4.67
N ILE A 121 6.72 -15.43 -3.56
CA ILE A 121 6.64 -14.59 -2.37
C ILE A 121 8.04 -14.34 -1.80
N ALA A 122 8.88 -15.37 -1.68
CA ALA A 122 10.26 -15.24 -1.20
C ALA A 122 11.10 -14.33 -2.10
N LYS A 123 10.92 -14.41 -3.43
CA LYS A 123 11.58 -13.52 -4.39
C LYS A 123 11.10 -12.08 -4.26
N ILE A 124 9.78 -11.85 -4.24
CA ILE A 124 9.18 -10.53 -4.05
C ILE A 124 9.66 -9.90 -2.74
N ARG A 125 9.68 -10.67 -1.66
CA ARG A 125 10.16 -10.26 -0.34
C ARG A 125 11.60 -9.71 -0.39
N LYS A 126 12.47 -10.39 -1.13
CA LYS A 126 13.88 -10.04 -1.26
C LYS A 126 14.08 -8.81 -2.16
N ASP A 127 13.44 -8.84 -3.32
CA ASP A 127 13.74 -7.92 -4.41
C ASP A 127 12.99 -6.59 -4.24
N ILE A 128 11.72 -6.64 -3.81
CA ILE A 128 10.85 -5.46 -3.78
C ILE A 128 10.67 -4.89 -2.37
N PHE A 129 10.37 -5.70 -1.36
CA PHE A 129 10.02 -5.16 -0.03
C PHE A 129 11.23 -4.55 0.70
N LYS A 130 11.21 -3.23 0.92
CA LYS A 130 12.25 -2.46 1.60
C LYS A 130 11.79 -1.86 2.93
N THR A 131 10.54 -1.43 3.08
CA THR A 131 10.07 -0.84 4.35
C THR A 131 10.11 -1.85 5.48
N THR A 132 10.18 -1.38 6.72
CA THR A 132 10.17 -2.28 7.88
C THR A 132 8.77 -2.90 8.03
N THR A 133 7.74 -2.08 7.88
CA THR A 133 6.34 -2.44 8.06
C THR A 133 5.86 -3.39 6.98
N GLY A 134 6.11 -3.09 5.70
CA GLY A 134 5.67 -3.96 4.60
C GLY A 134 6.29 -5.35 4.67
N ARG A 135 7.58 -5.47 5.05
CA ARG A 135 8.21 -6.78 5.27
C ARG A 135 7.52 -7.57 6.39
N ARG A 136 7.20 -6.89 7.51
CA ARG A 136 6.48 -7.52 8.64
C ARG A 136 5.08 -7.96 8.25
N LEU A 137 4.36 -7.14 7.48
CA LEU A 137 3.02 -7.48 6.98
C LEU A 137 3.09 -8.69 6.04
N LEU A 138 4.05 -8.70 5.11
CA LEU A 138 4.27 -9.83 4.21
C LEU A 138 4.54 -11.13 4.99
N ASP A 139 5.43 -11.07 5.99
CA ASP A 139 5.74 -12.23 6.85
C ASP A 139 4.54 -12.67 7.68
N ALA A 140 3.75 -11.72 8.22
CA ALA A 140 2.56 -12.05 8.99
C ALA A 140 1.47 -12.71 8.14
N MET A 141 1.30 -12.27 6.89
CA MET A 141 0.29 -12.80 5.97
C MET A 141 0.71 -14.13 5.34
N TYR A 142 2.00 -14.32 5.07
CA TYR A 142 2.48 -15.39 4.20
C TYR A 142 3.71 -16.17 4.71
N GLY A 143 4.36 -15.70 5.78
CA GLY A 143 5.68 -16.13 6.26
C GLY A 143 5.72 -17.16 7.40
N GLY A 144 4.63 -17.87 7.66
CA GLY A 144 4.64 -19.17 8.34
C GLY A 144 5.43 -19.30 9.66
N THR A 145 4.88 -18.80 10.76
CA THR A 145 4.62 -19.59 11.99
C THR A 145 3.48 -18.88 12.75
N PRO A 146 2.47 -19.60 13.26
CA PRO A 146 1.37 -18.98 14.02
C PRO A 146 1.92 -18.21 15.22
N TRP A 147 1.26 -17.11 15.58
CA TRP A 147 1.52 -16.45 16.85
C TRP A 147 1.38 -17.46 17.99
N THR A 148 2.50 -17.84 18.60
CA THR A 148 2.51 -18.71 19.77
C THR A 148 2.66 -17.83 21.00
N THR A 149 1.70 -17.90 21.92
CA THR A 149 1.79 -17.36 23.29
C THR A 149 2.78 -18.18 24.12
N ALA A 150 4.01 -18.37 23.66
CA ALA A 150 5.04 -18.91 24.55
C ALA A 150 5.40 -17.78 25.53
N PRO A 151 5.18 -17.95 26.85
CA PRO A 151 5.60 -16.94 27.81
C PRO A 151 7.10 -16.76 27.69
N GLN A 152 7.56 -15.51 27.74
CA GLN A 152 8.96 -15.22 28.03
C GLN A 152 9.27 -15.86 29.37
N ASN A 153 9.99 -16.97 29.33
CA ASN A 153 10.41 -17.70 30.52
C ASN A 153 11.31 -16.74 31.32
N THR A 154 10.72 -16.08 32.30
CA THR A 154 11.44 -15.31 33.30
C THR A 154 12.32 -16.31 34.03
N LYS A 155 13.62 -16.07 34.01
CA LYS A 155 14.60 -16.82 34.80
C LYS A 155 14.11 -16.88 36.26
N CYS A 156 13.56 -18.01 36.68
CA CYS A 156 13.46 -18.34 38.09
C CYS A 156 14.83 -18.89 38.50
N THR A 157 15.74 -18.02 38.90
CA THR A 157 16.92 -18.40 39.68
C THR A 157 16.43 -18.81 41.07
N SER A 158 16.13 -20.08 41.27
CA SER A 158 16.10 -20.67 42.60
C SER A 158 17.50 -21.19 42.91
N HIS A 159 18.09 -20.61 43.96
CA HIS A 159 19.23 -21.18 44.66
C HIS A 159 18.82 -22.56 45.21
N CYS A 160 19.63 -23.57 44.93
CA CYS A 160 19.87 -24.71 45.81
C CYS A 160 21.25 -24.54 46.43
#